data_AF-A0A952R902-F1
#
_entry.id   AF-A0A952R902-F1
#
_cell.length_a   1.000
_cell.length_b   1.000
_cell.length_c   1.000
_cell.angle_alpha   90.00
_cell.angle_beta   90.00
_cell.angle_gamma   90.00
#
_symmetry.space_group_name_H-M   'P 1'
#
loop_
_entity.id
_entity.type
_entity.pdbx_description
1 polymer ?
#
loop_
_entity_poly.entity_id
_entity_poly.type
_entity_poly.pdbx_seq_one_letter_code
_entity_poly.pdbx_strand_id
1 'polypeptide(L)'
;MTSFSRRYGYSGQVAPITVREEAPEALRHAVVQIAAEEGLSEPSAQRTIICRTLRVFPDGSNWSEPNVASEVEDRITTCTWYRVYDISETFYVEVARAGRGGSFESKLNDVLYEQGIGWKMEHGLIVYRGDQPFEHAVKSAHQVLQRAGRSAAQSEIEEALRDLSRRPTPDRTGAIQHSMAALECVARDISGDPKQTLGALLKNYRTTLAIPRPLDSAVEKAWGYASEVGRHLQEGREPSAEDAELVTAVCAAVVTYLVKRQTTRVGGTI
;
A
#
# COMPACT_ATOMS: atom_id res chain seq x y z
N MET A 1 2.79 -11.13 26.56
CA MET A 1 2.39 -9.90 27.29
C MET A 1 2.31 -8.76 26.30
N THR A 2 1.31 -7.87 26.39
CA THR A 2 1.27 -6.64 25.59
C THR A 2 2.38 -5.69 26.08
N SER A 3 3.14 -5.09 25.16
CA SER A 3 4.25 -4.19 25.50
C SER A 3 3.75 -3.00 26.32
N PHE A 4 4.64 -2.39 27.12
CA PHE A 4 4.35 -1.14 27.82
C PHE A 4 3.71 -0.12 26.87
N SER A 5 4.34 0.11 25.72
CA SER A 5 3.89 1.10 24.74
C SER A 5 2.46 0.83 24.24
N ARG A 6 2.15 -0.42 23.86
CA ARG A 6 0.79 -0.80 23.42
C ARG A 6 -0.25 -0.68 24.54
N ARG A 7 0.09 -0.99 25.79
CA ARG A 7 -0.84 -0.87 26.93
C ARG A 7 -1.23 0.58 27.21
N TYR A 8 -0.36 1.54 26.91
CA TYR A 8 -0.56 2.95 27.19
C TYR A 8 -0.82 3.78 25.92
N GLY A 9 -1.07 3.15 24.78
CA GLY A 9 -1.37 3.84 23.52
C GLY A 9 -0.19 4.61 22.92
N TYR A 10 1.03 4.35 23.40
CA TYR A 10 2.25 4.79 22.71
C TYR A 10 2.44 3.86 21.50
N SER A 11 1.90 4.24 20.36
CA SER A 11 2.47 3.82 19.08
C SER A 11 3.73 4.66 18.86
N GLY A 12 4.85 4.07 18.45
CA GLY A 12 6.04 4.84 18.07
C GLY A 12 5.62 6.00 17.16
N GLN A 13 6.22 7.19 17.36
CA GLN A 13 5.97 8.29 16.42
C GLN A 13 6.30 7.77 15.03
N VAL A 14 5.29 7.74 14.15
CA VAL A 14 5.47 7.32 12.76
C VAL A 14 6.56 8.20 12.19
N ALA A 15 7.74 7.62 11.95
CA ALA A 15 8.87 8.39 11.48
C ALA A 15 8.59 8.86 10.04
N PRO A 16 9.04 10.07 9.67
CA PRO A 16 9.03 10.52 8.28
C PRO A 16 9.68 9.46 7.39
N ILE A 17 9.18 9.31 6.17
CA ILE A 17 9.74 8.34 5.24
C ILE A 17 11.11 8.85 4.77
N THR A 18 12.16 8.13 5.15
CA THR A 18 13.55 8.42 4.78
C THR A 18 14.21 7.24 4.07
N VAL A 19 13.63 6.04 4.16
CA VAL A 19 14.18 4.81 3.58
C VAL A 19 13.20 4.23 2.57
N ARG A 20 13.63 4.00 1.33
CA ARG A 20 12.81 3.42 0.25
C ARG A 20 13.46 2.20 -0.42
N GLU A 21 14.76 2.23 -0.66
CA GLU A 21 15.46 1.14 -1.39
C GLU A 21 16.55 0.52 -0.54
N GLU A 22 16.27 0.36 0.75
CA GLU A 22 17.18 -0.28 1.69
C GLU A 22 16.38 -1.09 2.73
N ALA A 23 17.13 -1.91 3.46
CA ALA A 23 16.66 -2.64 4.62
C ALA A 23 17.67 -2.38 5.75
N PRO A 24 17.38 -1.44 6.66
CA PRO A 24 18.24 -1.15 7.79
C PRO A 24 18.47 -2.39 8.66
N GLU A 25 19.58 -2.43 9.40
CA GLU A 25 19.93 -3.54 10.29
C GLU A 25 18.80 -3.86 11.28
N ALA A 26 18.15 -2.83 11.83
CA ALA A 26 17.01 -2.98 12.71
C ALA A 26 15.85 -3.78 12.07
N LEU A 27 15.53 -3.53 10.79
CA LEU A 27 14.52 -4.29 10.08
C LEU A 27 14.97 -5.74 9.87
N ARG A 28 16.23 -5.94 9.45
CA ARG A 28 16.79 -7.27 9.18
C ARG A 28 16.71 -8.17 10.41
N HIS A 29 17.08 -7.65 11.58
CA HIS A 29 16.99 -8.40 12.83
C HIS A 29 15.52 -8.62 13.25
N ALA A 30 14.68 -7.59 13.13
CA ALA A 30 13.29 -7.66 13.52
C ALA A 30 12.50 -8.71 12.74
N VAL A 31 12.75 -8.90 11.44
CA VAL A 31 12.02 -9.87 10.61
C VAL A 31 12.17 -11.30 11.14
N VAL A 32 13.39 -11.71 11.51
CA VAL A 32 13.70 -13.02 12.12
C VAL A 32 13.07 -13.14 13.51
N GLN A 33 13.20 -12.10 14.34
CA GLN A 33 12.65 -12.11 15.70
C GLN A 33 11.12 -12.19 15.69
N ILE A 34 10.45 -11.40 14.84
CA ILE A 34 8.99 -11.43 14.70
C ILE A 34 8.55 -12.80 14.21
N ALA A 35 9.24 -13.39 13.23
CA ALA A 35 8.94 -14.75 12.78
C ALA A 35 9.03 -15.77 13.93
N ALA A 36 10.07 -15.69 14.77
CA ALA A 36 10.24 -16.54 15.94
C ALA A 36 9.09 -16.40 16.94
N GLU A 37 8.72 -15.16 17.28
CA GLU A 37 7.60 -14.85 18.18
C GLU A 37 6.24 -15.30 17.62
N GLU A 38 6.10 -15.33 16.30
CA GLU A 38 4.93 -15.84 15.58
C GLU A 38 5.05 -17.34 15.25
N GLY A 39 5.87 -18.06 16.02
CA GLY A 39 5.91 -19.52 16.09
C GLY A 39 6.82 -20.20 15.07
N LEU A 40 7.74 -19.47 14.44
CA LEU A 40 8.90 -20.02 13.74
C LEU A 40 10.14 -19.96 14.65
N SER A 41 10.03 -20.37 15.92
CA SER A 41 11.10 -20.23 16.91
C SER A 41 12.35 -21.08 16.60
N GLU A 42 12.18 -22.20 15.89
CA GLU A 42 13.27 -23.11 15.55
C GLU A 42 14.16 -22.52 14.45
N PRO A 43 15.47 -22.32 14.69
CA PRO A 43 16.39 -21.78 13.68
C PRO A 43 16.44 -22.60 12.40
N SER A 44 16.26 -23.93 12.50
CA SER A 44 16.23 -24.84 11.35
C SER A 44 15.07 -24.57 10.39
N ALA A 45 13.89 -24.21 10.93
CA ALA A 45 12.72 -23.84 10.14
C ALA A 45 12.95 -22.50 9.43
N GLN A 46 13.47 -21.51 10.15
CA GLN A 46 13.80 -20.20 9.58
C GLN A 46 14.86 -20.30 8.50
N ARG A 47 15.95 -21.05 8.74
CA ARG A 47 16.99 -21.32 7.74
C ARG A 47 16.40 -21.91 6.47
N THR A 48 15.55 -22.92 6.60
CA THR A 48 14.91 -23.57 5.44
C THR A 48 14.12 -22.56 4.61
N ILE A 49 13.35 -21.69 5.26
CA ILE A 49 12.56 -20.65 4.59
C ILE A 49 13.48 -19.62 3.91
N ILE A 50 14.46 -19.07 4.64
CA ILE A 50 15.40 -18.06 4.11
C ILE A 50 16.20 -18.63 2.94
N CYS A 51 16.80 -19.81 3.09
CA CYS A 51 17.56 -20.47 2.02
C CYS A 51 16.71 -20.70 0.77
N ARG A 52 15.45 -21.15 0.94
CA ARG A 52 14.50 -21.31 -0.16
C ARG A 52 14.19 -19.99 -0.85
N THR A 53 13.91 -18.93 -0.10
CA THR A 53 13.62 -17.60 -0.64
C THR A 53 14.82 -17.01 -1.38
N LEU A 54 16.02 -17.16 -0.81
CA LEU A 54 17.28 -16.70 -1.41
C LEU A 54 17.80 -17.60 -2.54
N ARG A 55 17.23 -18.80 -2.70
CA ARG A 55 17.67 -19.84 -3.63
C ARG A 55 19.13 -20.26 -3.42
N VAL A 56 19.51 -20.44 -2.16
CA VAL A 56 20.83 -20.92 -1.75
C VAL A 56 20.68 -22.21 -0.94
N PHE A 57 21.73 -23.02 -0.92
CA PHE A 57 21.77 -24.19 -0.05
C PHE A 57 22.11 -23.77 1.39
N PRO A 58 21.55 -24.46 2.41
CA PRO A 58 22.04 -24.32 3.78
C PRO A 58 23.47 -24.84 3.89
N ASP A 59 24.25 -24.26 4.79
CA ASP A 59 25.58 -24.76 5.10
C ASP A 59 25.47 -26.07 5.90
N GLY A 60 25.85 -27.17 5.27
CA GLY A 60 25.81 -28.50 5.89
C GLY A 60 26.76 -28.66 7.09
N SER A 61 27.76 -27.78 7.24
CA SER A 61 28.65 -27.76 8.39
C SER A 61 28.01 -27.11 9.63
N ASN A 62 26.95 -26.31 9.45
CA ASN A 62 26.17 -25.71 10.52
C ASN A 62 25.03 -26.65 10.95
N TRP A 63 25.37 -27.63 11.80
CA TRP A 63 24.42 -28.65 12.26
C TRP A 63 23.93 -28.43 13.71
N SER A 64 24.69 -27.71 14.54
CA SER A 64 24.25 -27.36 15.89
C SER A 64 23.27 -26.19 15.85
N GLU A 65 22.31 -26.15 16.79
CA GLU A 65 21.33 -25.06 16.86
C GLU A 65 21.96 -23.66 16.86
N PRO A 66 23.03 -23.37 17.64
CA PRO A 66 23.67 -22.05 17.61
C PRO A 66 24.28 -21.71 16.24
N ASN A 67 24.89 -22.69 15.56
CA ASN A 67 25.48 -22.46 14.23
C ASN A 67 24.40 -22.22 13.19
N VAL A 68 23.27 -22.93 13.29
CA VAL A 68 22.10 -22.70 12.42
C VAL A 68 21.50 -21.32 12.65
N ALA A 69 21.41 -20.87 13.91
CA ALA A 69 20.93 -19.53 14.25
C ALA A 69 21.87 -18.44 13.70
N SER A 70 23.19 -18.61 13.86
CA SER A 70 24.19 -17.71 13.25
C SER A 70 24.06 -17.67 11.73
N GLU A 71 23.81 -18.81 11.07
CA GLU A 71 23.59 -18.84 9.62
C GLU A 71 22.34 -18.05 9.21
N VAL A 72 21.25 -18.14 9.98
CA VAL A 72 20.03 -17.35 9.74
C VAL A 72 20.33 -15.85 9.80
N GLU A 73 21.03 -15.41 10.85
CA GLU A 73 21.44 -14.01 11.03
C GLU A 73 22.36 -13.54 9.90
N ASP A 74 23.39 -14.30 9.57
CA ASP A 74 24.34 -13.98 8.49
C ASP A 74 23.62 -13.84 7.14
N ARG A 75 22.68 -14.74 6.84
CA ARG A 75 21.97 -14.73 5.56
C ARG A 75 21.04 -13.53 5.43
N ILE A 76 20.31 -13.16 6.49
CA ILE A 76 19.40 -12.01 6.43
C ILE A 76 20.14 -10.67 6.50
N THR A 77 21.29 -10.61 7.17
CA THR A 77 22.10 -9.38 7.28
C THR A 77 22.85 -9.07 5.99
N THR A 78 23.33 -10.10 5.27
CA THR A 78 24.17 -9.94 4.07
C THR A 78 23.39 -9.93 2.75
N CYS A 79 22.13 -10.37 2.72
CA CYS A 79 21.36 -10.39 1.48
C CYS A 79 21.04 -8.98 0.96
N THR A 80 20.79 -8.86 -0.35
CA THR A 80 20.35 -7.60 -0.96
C THR A 80 19.04 -7.14 -0.32
N TRP A 81 18.88 -5.82 -0.14
CA TRP A 81 17.80 -5.25 0.67
C TRP A 81 16.40 -5.77 0.30
N TYR A 82 16.09 -5.90 -0.99
CA TYR A 82 14.77 -6.35 -1.45
C TYR A 82 14.48 -7.81 -1.05
N ARG A 83 15.52 -8.63 -0.84
CA ARG A 83 15.35 -10.00 -0.33
C ARG A 83 14.86 -10.06 1.10
N VAL A 84 15.10 -9.04 1.91
CA VAL A 84 14.56 -8.96 3.28
C VAL A 84 13.04 -8.86 3.23
N TYR A 85 12.51 -8.12 2.25
CA TYR A 85 11.07 -8.01 2.00
C TYR A 85 10.51 -9.33 1.43
N ASP A 86 11.18 -9.99 0.47
CA ASP A 86 10.80 -11.34 0.00
C ASP A 86 10.74 -12.37 1.15
N ILE A 87 11.72 -12.33 2.06
CA ILE A 87 11.77 -13.17 3.26
C ILE A 87 10.59 -12.86 4.18
N SER A 88 10.27 -11.57 4.37
CA SER A 88 9.14 -11.13 5.18
C SER A 88 7.80 -11.65 4.66
N GLU A 89 7.55 -11.56 3.34
CA GLU A 89 6.35 -12.12 2.72
C GLU A 89 6.31 -13.65 2.86
N THR A 90 7.44 -14.32 2.68
CA THR A 90 7.51 -15.79 2.83
C THR A 90 7.24 -16.21 4.28
N PHE A 91 7.78 -15.49 5.27
CA PHE A 91 7.48 -15.73 6.68
C PHE A 91 6.01 -15.49 6.99
N TYR A 92 5.42 -14.41 6.46
CA TYR A 92 3.99 -14.17 6.60
C TYR A 92 3.17 -15.37 6.13
N VAL A 93 3.46 -15.92 4.94
CA VAL A 93 2.74 -17.09 4.41
C VAL A 93 2.83 -18.27 5.37
N GLU A 94 4.00 -18.55 5.94
CA GLU A 94 4.20 -19.69 6.85
C GLU A 94 3.48 -19.48 8.18
N VAL A 95 3.56 -18.30 8.79
CA VAL A 95 2.88 -18.02 10.08
C VAL A 95 1.37 -17.81 9.92
N ALA A 96 0.91 -17.35 8.76
CA ALA A 96 -0.50 -17.21 8.42
C ALA A 96 -1.22 -18.56 8.37
N ARG A 97 -0.55 -19.64 7.94
CA ARG A 97 -1.08 -21.01 8.00
C ARG A 97 -1.44 -21.44 9.43
N ALA A 98 -0.76 -20.88 10.43
CA ALA A 98 -1.04 -21.10 11.85
C ALA A 98 -1.98 -20.05 12.47
N GLY A 99 -2.63 -19.21 11.64
CA GLY A 99 -3.53 -18.15 12.10
C GLY A 99 -2.81 -16.92 12.70
N ARG A 100 -1.50 -16.79 12.51
CA ARG A 100 -0.66 -15.73 13.12
C ARG A 100 -0.27 -14.61 12.14
N GLY A 101 -0.74 -14.66 10.90
CA GLY A 101 -0.43 -13.67 9.85
C GLY A 101 -0.75 -12.23 10.25
N GLY A 102 -1.92 -11.99 10.85
CA GLY A 102 -2.30 -10.63 11.29
C GLY A 102 -1.40 -10.06 12.40
N SER A 103 -0.91 -10.92 13.31
CA SER A 103 0.03 -10.50 14.36
C SER A 103 1.40 -10.18 13.77
N PHE A 104 1.89 -11.03 12.86
CA PHE A 104 3.13 -10.80 12.11
C PHE A 104 3.09 -9.48 11.34
N GLU A 105 2.04 -9.26 10.54
CA GLU A 105 1.84 -8.04 9.76
C GLU A 105 1.83 -6.80 10.65
N SER A 106 1.10 -6.84 11.78
CA SER A 106 1.07 -5.72 12.73
C SER A 106 2.44 -5.42 13.32
N LYS A 107 3.19 -6.43 13.76
CA LYS A 107 4.53 -6.24 14.34
C LYS A 107 5.55 -5.75 13.31
N LEU A 108 5.50 -6.29 12.09
CA LEU A 108 6.38 -5.86 11.01
C LEU A 108 6.10 -4.40 10.65
N ASN A 109 4.83 -4.02 10.51
CA ASN A 109 4.43 -2.64 10.23
C ASN A 109 4.86 -1.66 11.31
N ASP A 110 4.79 -2.04 12.60
CA ASP A 110 5.31 -1.20 13.69
C ASP A 110 6.80 -0.85 13.44
N VAL A 111 7.62 -1.84 13.10
CA VAL A 111 9.05 -1.63 12.80
C VAL A 111 9.24 -0.77 11.54
N LEU A 112 8.49 -1.04 10.46
CA LEU A 112 8.57 -0.26 9.23
C LEU A 112 8.22 1.22 9.46
N TYR A 113 7.21 1.50 10.28
CA TYR A 113 6.81 2.85 10.64
C TYR A 113 7.82 3.55 11.54
N GLU A 114 8.34 2.87 12.56
CA GLU A 114 9.35 3.41 13.48
C GLU A 114 10.67 3.71 12.79
N GLN A 115 11.05 2.91 11.79
CA GLN A 115 12.30 3.06 11.03
C GLN A 115 12.18 4.01 9.83
N GLY A 116 11.02 4.64 9.60
CA GLY A 116 10.83 5.58 8.47
C GLY A 116 10.89 4.88 7.11
N ILE A 117 10.54 3.61 7.05
CA ILE A 117 10.59 2.80 5.83
C ILE A 117 9.31 3.01 5.03
N GLY A 118 9.44 3.37 3.76
CA GLY A 118 8.36 3.64 2.83
C GLY A 118 7.67 2.39 2.28
N TRP A 119 7.61 1.33 3.08
CA TRP A 119 6.92 0.09 2.77
C TRP A 119 6.02 -0.29 3.94
N LYS A 120 4.95 -1.01 3.66
CA LYS A 120 4.10 -1.65 4.66
C LYS A 120 3.69 -3.03 4.15
N MET A 121 3.38 -3.94 5.06
CA MET A 121 2.73 -5.19 4.74
C MET A 121 1.20 -5.01 4.82
N GLU A 122 0.50 -5.47 3.80
CA GLU A 122 -0.96 -5.50 3.75
C GLU A 122 -1.42 -6.83 3.12
N HIS A 123 -2.10 -7.66 3.90
CA HIS A 123 -2.52 -9.01 3.50
C HIS A 123 -1.36 -9.88 3.01
N GLY A 124 -0.21 -9.76 3.66
CA GLY A 124 0.99 -10.54 3.36
C GLY A 124 1.84 -10.06 2.19
N LEU A 125 1.46 -8.95 1.55
CA LEU A 125 2.24 -8.34 0.47
C LEU A 125 2.88 -7.04 0.95
N ILE A 126 4.13 -6.82 0.55
CA ILE A 126 4.83 -5.56 0.76
C ILE A 126 4.37 -4.55 -0.31
N VAL A 127 3.70 -3.51 0.16
CA VAL A 127 3.10 -2.48 -0.68
C VAL A 127 3.60 -1.10 -0.30
N TYR A 128 3.41 -0.16 -1.21
CA TYR A 128 3.75 1.25 -1.05
C TYR A 128 3.14 1.80 0.23
N ARG A 129 3.99 2.45 1.04
CA ARG A 129 3.55 3.30 2.14
C ARG A 129 3.75 4.76 1.73
N GLY A 130 2.70 5.55 1.72
CA GLY A 130 2.80 7.01 1.58
C GLY A 130 2.96 7.71 2.92
N ASP A 131 2.98 9.03 2.90
CA ASP A 131 2.89 9.81 4.13
C ASP A 131 1.52 9.65 4.82
N GLN A 132 1.37 10.19 6.03
CA GLN A 132 0.13 10.05 6.78
C GLN A 132 -1.10 10.64 6.04
N PRO A 133 -1.05 11.84 5.43
CA PRO A 133 -2.12 12.34 4.56
C PRO A 133 -2.51 11.39 3.42
N PHE A 134 -1.54 10.86 2.69
CA PHE A 134 -1.76 9.90 1.60
C PHE A 134 -2.45 8.64 2.11
N GLU A 135 -1.89 8.02 3.15
CA GLU A 135 -2.41 6.79 3.76
C GLU A 135 -3.85 6.98 4.24
N HIS A 136 -4.14 8.12 4.87
CA HIS A 136 -5.48 8.43 5.32
C HIS A 136 -6.46 8.61 4.14
N ALA A 137 -6.06 9.27 3.06
CA ALA A 137 -6.88 9.46 1.88
C ALA A 137 -7.24 8.13 1.22
N VAL A 138 -6.25 7.27 0.97
CA VAL A 138 -6.42 5.98 0.31
C VAL A 138 -7.24 5.01 1.18
N LYS A 139 -6.93 4.93 2.48
CA LYS A 139 -7.70 4.11 3.42
C LYS A 139 -9.15 4.56 3.52
N SER A 140 -9.39 5.87 3.56
CA SER A 140 -10.75 6.43 3.58
C SER A 140 -11.52 6.05 2.32
N ALA A 141 -10.90 6.17 1.14
CA ALA A 141 -11.51 5.81 -0.14
C ALA A 141 -11.89 4.33 -0.16
N HIS A 142 -10.95 3.44 0.18
CA HIS A 142 -11.20 1.99 0.23
C HIS A 142 -12.38 1.65 1.15
N GLN A 143 -12.42 2.21 2.37
CA GLN A 143 -13.50 1.94 3.33
C GLN A 143 -14.87 2.42 2.84
N VAL A 144 -14.97 3.60 2.24
CA VAL A 144 -16.28 4.11 1.77
C VAL A 144 -16.74 3.41 0.51
N LEU A 145 -15.82 3.03 -0.40
CA LEU A 145 -16.13 2.26 -1.59
C LEU A 145 -16.64 0.86 -1.22
N GLN A 146 -15.96 0.19 -0.29
CA GLN A 146 -16.37 -1.12 0.22
C GLN A 146 -17.78 -1.06 0.83
N ARG A 147 -18.04 -0.09 1.71
CA ARG A 147 -19.38 0.11 2.32
C ARG A 147 -20.46 0.45 1.31
N ALA A 148 -20.11 1.14 0.23
CA ALA A 148 -21.03 1.48 -0.85
C ALA A 148 -21.19 0.36 -1.90
N GLY A 149 -20.48 -0.77 -1.77
CA GLY A 149 -20.53 -1.88 -2.74
C GLY A 149 -19.90 -1.55 -4.09
N ARG A 150 -18.98 -0.58 -4.15
CA ARG A 150 -18.33 -0.11 -5.39
C ARG A 150 -17.02 -0.83 -5.67
N SER A 151 -17.11 -2.13 -5.93
CA SER A 151 -15.93 -3.02 -6.11
C SER A 151 -15.02 -2.61 -7.26
N ALA A 152 -15.57 -2.11 -8.37
CA ALA A 152 -14.77 -1.67 -9.52
C ALA A 152 -13.83 -0.51 -9.13
N ALA A 153 -14.39 0.58 -8.58
CA ALA A 153 -13.58 1.72 -8.12
C ALA A 153 -12.62 1.34 -6.99
N GLN A 154 -13.00 0.40 -6.12
CA GLN A 154 -12.10 -0.11 -5.07
C GLN A 154 -10.88 -0.81 -5.69
N SER A 155 -11.11 -1.68 -6.68
CA SER A 155 -10.06 -2.42 -7.37
C SER A 155 -9.09 -1.49 -8.09
N GLU A 156 -9.59 -0.40 -8.68
CA GLU A 156 -8.76 0.63 -9.33
C GLU A 156 -7.85 1.37 -8.33
N ILE A 157 -8.32 1.66 -7.11
CA ILE A 157 -7.46 2.23 -6.06
C ILE A 157 -6.38 1.24 -5.62
N GLU A 158 -6.74 -0.04 -5.48
CA GLU A 158 -5.78 -1.09 -5.16
C GLU A 158 -4.73 -1.26 -6.27
N GLU A 159 -5.13 -1.21 -7.54
CA GLU A 159 -4.20 -1.28 -8.66
C GLU A 159 -3.27 -0.06 -8.71
N ALA A 160 -3.78 1.14 -8.43
CA ALA A 160 -2.94 2.32 -8.33
C ALA A 160 -1.84 2.18 -7.25
N LEU A 161 -2.16 1.54 -6.12
CA LEU A 161 -1.15 1.22 -5.09
C LEU A 161 -0.16 0.15 -5.58
N ARG A 162 -0.61 -0.88 -6.30
CA ARG A 162 0.28 -1.90 -6.89
C ARG A 162 1.25 -1.27 -7.88
N ASP A 163 0.79 -0.32 -8.68
CA ASP A 163 1.62 0.42 -9.63
C ASP A 163 2.70 1.27 -8.94
N LEU A 164 2.35 1.99 -7.87
CA LEU A 164 3.33 2.70 -7.02
C LEU A 164 4.33 1.74 -6.36
N SER A 165 3.88 0.51 -6.08
CA SER A 165 4.69 -0.55 -5.46
C SER A 165 5.57 -1.29 -6.46
N ARG A 166 5.33 -1.17 -7.78
CA ARG A 166 6.05 -1.94 -8.79
C ARG A 166 7.55 -1.66 -8.73
N ARG A 167 8.37 -2.70 -8.88
CA ARG A 167 9.83 -2.61 -8.86
C ARG A 167 10.44 -3.48 -9.98
N PRO A 168 11.66 -3.17 -10.48
CA PRO A 168 12.58 -2.12 -10.01
C PRO A 168 12.13 -0.69 -10.30
N THR A 169 11.28 -0.50 -11.32
CA THR A 169 10.74 0.81 -11.70
C THR A 169 9.25 0.88 -11.35
N PRO A 170 8.81 1.87 -10.55
CA PRO A 170 7.39 2.11 -10.28
C PRO A 170 6.62 2.50 -11.55
N ASP A 171 5.37 2.06 -11.68
CA ASP A 171 4.49 2.48 -12.78
C ASP A 171 3.71 3.74 -12.39
N ARG A 172 4.41 4.88 -12.37
CA ARG A 172 3.84 6.15 -11.93
C ARG A 172 2.68 6.62 -12.82
N THR A 173 2.79 6.36 -14.12
CA THR A 173 1.74 6.64 -15.09
C THR A 173 0.52 5.75 -14.84
N GLY A 174 0.72 4.44 -14.65
CA GLY A 174 -0.34 3.50 -14.27
C GLY A 174 -1.06 3.94 -12.99
N ALA A 175 -0.32 4.32 -11.95
CA ALA A 175 -0.89 4.78 -10.69
C ALA A 175 -1.84 5.98 -10.88
N ILE A 176 -1.41 6.98 -11.66
CA ILE A 176 -2.23 8.13 -12.02
C ILE A 176 -3.48 7.70 -12.78
N GLN A 177 -3.33 6.81 -13.77
CA GLN A 177 -4.45 6.32 -14.58
C GLN A 177 -5.49 5.55 -13.77
N HIS A 178 -5.07 4.56 -12.98
CA HIS A 178 -5.98 3.74 -12.18
C HIS A 178 -6.66 4.58 -11.07
N SER A 179 -5.94 5.52 -10.44
CA SER A 179 -6.55 6.45 -9.47
C SER A 179 -7.66 7.31 -10.11
N MET A 180 -7.45 7.77 -11.35
CA MET A 180 -8.44 8.54 -12.12
C MET A 180 -9.58 7.66 -12.64
N ALA A 181 -9.30 6.41 -12.99
CA ALA A 181 -10.31 5.42 -13.36
C ALA A 181 -11.23 5.13 -12.17
N ALA A 182 -10.71 5.01 -10.95
CA ALA A 182 -11.52 4.88 -9.74
C ALA A 182 -12.51 6.04 -9.59
N LEU A 183 -12.03 7.27 -9.79
CA LEU A 183 -12.87 8.48 -9.75
C LEU A 183 -13.91 8.49 -10.88
N GLU A 184 -13.52 8.12 -12.09
CA GLU A 184 -14.40 8.01 -13.26
C GLU A 184 -15.51 6.96 -13.02
N CYS A 185 -15.17 5.79 -12.47
CA CYS A 185 -16.13 4.75 -12.07
C CYS A 185 -17.17 5.30 -11.08
N VAL A 186 -16.73 5.96 -10.01
CA VAL A 186 -17.65 6.58 -9.03
C VAL A 186 -18.54 7.64 -9.69
N ALA A 187 -17.98 8.47 -10.57
CA ALA A 187 -18.74 9.50 -11.26
C ALA A 187 -19.80 8.91 -12.21
N ARG A 188 -19.46 7.83 -12.92
CA ARG A 188 -20.39 7.08 -13.79
C ARG A 188 -21.54 6.49 -12.98
N ASP A 189 -21.23 5.83 -11.86
CA ASP A 189 -22.23 5.24 -10.96
C ASP A 189 -23.23 6.27 -10.43
N ILE A 190 -22.73 7.44 -10.00
CA ILE A 190 -23.56 8.53 -9.47
C ILE A 190 -24.42 9.16 -10.57
N SER A 191 -23.87 9.27 -11.78
CA SER A 191 -24.53 9.94 -12.91
C SER A 191 -25.53 9.03 -13.65
N GLY A 192 -25.40 7.71 -13.49
CA GLY A 192 -26.19 6.74 -14.25
C GLY A 192 -25.78 6.63 -15.73
N ASP A 193 -24.57 7.09 -16.07
CA ASP A 193 -24.08 7.13 -17.46
C ASP A 193 -22.73 6.41 -17.57
N PRO A 194 -22.73 5.09 -17.90
CA PRO A 194 -21.53 4.26 -17.84
C PRO A 194 -20.54 4.48 -18.99
N LYS A 195 -20.90 5.27 -20.03
CA LYS A 195 -20.08 5.40 -21.25
C LYS A 195 -19.28 6.70 -21.32
N GLN A 196 -19.62 7.68 -20.50
CA GLN A 196 -18.97 8.99 -20.56
C GLN A 196 -17.60 8.97 -19.90
N THR A 197 -16.73 9.88 -20.33
CA THR A 197 -15.46 10.17 -19.65
C THR A 197 -15.69 11.08 -18.45
N LEU A 198 -14.75 11.11 -17.50
CA LEU A 198 -14.85 11.98 -16.34
C LEU A 198 -15.01 13.46 -16.74
N GLY A 199 -14.27 13.95 -17.74
CA GLY A 199 -14.42 15.31 -18.26
C GLY A 199 -15.84 15.61 -18.75
N ALA A 200 -16.46 14.68 -19.49
CA ALA A 200 -17.85 14.83 -19.94
C ALA A 200 -18.84 14.75 -18.78
N LEU A 201 -18.61 13.89 -17.78
CA LEU A 201 -19.44 13.78 -16.58
C LEU A 201 -19.40 15.06 -15.75
N LEU A 202 -18.20 15.62 -15.53
CA LEU A 202 -18.01 16.90 -14.84
C LEU A 202 -18.66 18.06 -15.59
N LYS A 203 -18.86 17.96 -16.91
CA LYS A 203 -19.58 18.97 -17.68
C LYS A 203 -21.09 18.80 -17.63
N ASN A 204 -21.58 17.59 -17.86
CA ASN A 204 -22.99 17.30 -18.14
C ASN A 204 -23.80 16.92 -16.89
N TYR A 205 -23.17 16.38 -15.85
CA TYR A 205 -23.83 15.85 -14.64
C TYR A 205 -23.44 16.64 -13.38
N ARG A 206 -23.18 17.94 -13.51
CA ARG A 206 -22.70 18.81 -12.41
C ARG A 206 -23.61 18.82 -11.19
N THR A 207 -24.91 18.93 -11.39
CA THR A 207 -25.91 18.95 -10.30
C THR A 207 -25.97 17.60 -9.57
N THR A 208 -25.84 16.50 -10.32
CA THR A 208 -25.85 15.13 -9.82
C THR A 208 -24.59 14.80 -9.01
N LEU A 209 -23.40 15.08 -9.56
CA LEU A 209 -22.11 14.91 -8.88
C LEU A 209 -21.93 15.89 -7.71
N ALA A 210 -22.59 17.05 -7.79
CA ALA A 210 -22.68 18.05 -6.73
C ALA A 210 -21.36 18.70 -6.31
N ILE A 211 -20.30 18.61 -7.09
CA ILE A 211 -19.04 19.31 -6.80
C ILE A 211 -19.29 20.82 -6.98
N PRO A 212 -19.11 21.66 -5.94
CA PRO A 212 -19.41 23.09 -6.04
C PRO A 212 -18.41 23.78 -6.97
N ARG A 213 -18.84 24.87 -7.62
CA ARG A 213 -17.90 25.77 -8.31
C ARG A 213 -17.15 26.63 -7.28
N PRO A 214 -15.87 26.96 -7.51
CA PRO A 214 -15.02 26.55 -8.63
C PRO A 214 -14.22 25.26 -8.38
N LEU A 215 -14.59 24.46 -7.36
CA LEU A 215 -13.87 23.24 -7.01
C LEU A 215 -13.92 22.17 -8.12
N ASP A 216 -15.00 22.14 -8.90
CA ASP A 216 -15.13 21.29 -10.09
C ASP A 216 -13.98 21.50 -11.10
N SER A 217 -13.50 22.73 -11.26
CA SER A 217 -12.38 23.04 -12.13
C SER A 217 -11.05 22.43 -11.66
N ALA A 218 -10.86 22.18 -10.36
CA ALA A 218 -9.66 21.51 -9.87
C ALA A 218 -9.65 20.04 -10.31
N VAL A 219 -10.80 19.36 -10.21
CA VAL A 219 -10.96 17.96 -10.65
C VAL A 219 -10.81 17.84 -12.17
N GLU A 220 -11.39 18.78 -12.92
CA GLU A 220 -11.25 18.84 -14.37
C GLU A 220 -9.79 19.01 -14.81
N LYS A 221 -9.02 19.90 -14.15
CA LYS A 221 -7.60 20.10 -14.44
C LYS A 221 -6.74 18.89 -14.07
N ALA A 222 -7.03 18.24 -12.93
CA ALA A 222 -6.33 17.02 -12.54
C ALA A 222 -6.59 15.89 -13.56
N TRP A 223 -7.82 15.76 -14.06
CA TRP A 223 -8.15 14.83 -15.15
C TRP A 223 -7.44 15.17 -16.47
N GLY A 224 -7.33 16.46 -16.79
CA GLY A 224 -6.56 16.95 -17.94
C GLY A 224 -5.09 16.55 -17.84
N TYR A 225 -4.45 16.80 -16.68
CA TYR A 225 -3.08 16.37 -16.40
C TYR A 225 -2.91 14.86 -16.59
N ALA A 226 -3.77 14.03 -15.97
CA ALA A 226 -3.70 12.57 -16.10
C ALA A 226 -3.88 12.06 -17.54
N SER A 227 -4.63 12.80 -18.36
CA SER A 227 -4.80 12.47 -19.78
C SER A 227 -3.51 12.73 -20.58
N GLU A 228 -2.75 13.77 -20.23
CA GLU A 228 -1.47 14.12 -20.85
C GLU A 228 -0.31 13.22 -20.39
N VAL A 229 -0.24 12.85 -19.10
CA VAL A 229 0.85 12.03 -18.54
C VAL A 229 0.58 10.54 -18.55
N GLY A 230 -0.57 10.12 -19.08
CA GLY A 230 -0.96 8.73 -19.14
C GLY A 230 -1.51 8.29 -20.49
N ARG A 231 -2.76 8.66 -20.78
CA ARG A 231 -3.48 8.10 -21.95
C ARG A 231 -2.88 8.54 -23.29
N HIS A 232 -2.21 9.69 -23.31
CA HIS A 232 -1.48 10.23 -24.46
C HIS A 232 -0.09 10.70 -24.03
N LEU A 233 0.77 9.76 -23.60
CA LEU A 233 2.12 10.09 -23.13
C LEU A 233 2.84 10.96 -24.18
N GLN A 234 2.98 12.24 -23.89
CA GLN A 234 3.87 13.09 -24.67
C GLN A 234 5.30 12.70 -24.30
N GLU A 235 6.14 12.41 -25.30
CA GLU A 235 7.55 12.07 -25.08
C GLU A 235 8.21 13.12 -24.16
N GLY A 236 8.80 12.66 -23.05
CA GLY A 236 9.52 13.51 -22.09
C GLY A 236 8.72 14.04 -20.90
N ARG A 237 7.46 13.63 -20.70
CA ARG A 237 6.64 14.03 -19.52
C ARG A 237 6.33 12.86 -18.58
N GLU A 238 7.36 12.14 -18.13
CA GLU A 238 7.16 11.16 -17.06
C GLU A 238 6.85 11.86 -15.73
N PRO A 239 5.79 11.46 -15.01
CA PRO A 239 5.46 12.04 -13.72
C PRO A 239 6.52 11.69 -12.67
N SER A 240 6.75 12.62 -11.74
CA SER A 240 7.57 12.34 -10.56
C SER A 240 6.84 11.38 -9.60
N ALA A 241 7.56 10.85 -8.60
CA ALA A 241 6.93 10.02 -7.58
C ALA A 241 5.93 10.84 -6.76
N GLU A 242 6.29 12.09 -6.48
CA GLU A 242 5.49 13.09 -5.78
C GLU A 242 4.22 13.43 -6.54
N ASP A 243 4.29 13.58 -7.88
CA ASP A 243 3.11 13.80 -8.72
C ASP A 243 2.14 12.61 -8.68
N ALA A 244 2.66 11.39 -8.81
CA ALA A 244 1.84 10.18 -8.78
C ALA A 244 1.18 9.97 -7.40
N GLU A 245 1.92 10.22 -6.32
CA GLU A 245 1.40 10.18 -4.95
C GLU A 245 0.31 11.24 -4.74
N LEU A 246 0.57 12.49 -5.15
CA LEU A 246 -0.36 13.61 -5.03
C LEU A 246 -1.66 13.33 -5.78
N VAL A 247 -1.57 12.92 -7.04
CA VAL A 247 -2.75 12.65 -7.88
C VAL A 247 -3.57 11.49 -7.31
N THR A 248 -2.91 10.44 -6.85
CA THR A 248 -3.58 9.30 -6.21
C THR A 248 -4.31 9.72 -4.94
N ALA A 249 -3.68 10.52 -4.06
CA ALA A 249 -4.31 11.04 -2.85
C ALA A 249 -5.50 11.95 -3.16
N VAL A 250 -5.37 12.84 -4.15
CA VAL A 250 -6.46 13.73 -4.59
C VAL A 250 -7.63 12.91 -5.11
N CYS A 251 -7.39 11.90 -5.97
CA CYS A 251 -8.44 11.04 -6.48
C CYS A 251 -9.16 10.28 -5.35
N ALA A 252 -8.40 9.70 -4.42
CA ALA A 252 -8.95 9.01 -3.26
C ALA A 252 -9.82 9.94 -2.38
N ALA A 253 -9.38 11.18 -2.18
CA ALA A 253 -10.15 12.19 -1.45
C ALA A 253 -11.44 12.58 -2.17
N VAL A 254 -11.39 12.81 -3.49
CA VAL A 254 -12.57 13.16 -4.29
C VAL A 254 -13.57 11.99 -4.39
N VAL A 255 -13.08 10.76 -4.57
CA VAL A 255 -13.89 9.54 -4.49
C VAL A 255 -14.62 9.48 -3.14
N THR A 256 -13.89 9.70 -2.05
CA THR A 256 -14.46 9.68 -0.71
C THR A 256 -15.57 10.72 -0.54
N TYR A 257 -15.30 11.93 -1.03
CA TYR A 257 -16.25 13.03 -1.02
C TYR A 257 -17.54 12.69 -1.79
N LEU A 258 -17.40 12.20 -3.03
CA LEU A 258 -18.54 11.87 -3.90
C LEU A 258 -19.41 10.77 -3.30
N VAL A 259 -18.81 9.70 -2.79
CA VAL A 259 -19.53 8.60 -2.12
C VAL A 259 -20.31 9.11 -0.91
N LYS A 260 -19.65 9.82 0.01
CA LYS A 260 -20.31 10.35 1.22
C LYS A 260 -21.47 11.28 0.88
N ARG A 261 -21.28 12.17 -0.11
CA ARG A 261 -22.29 13.15 -0.49
C ARG A 261 -23.52 12.49 -1.13
N GLN A 262 -23.33 11.42 -1.90
CA GLN A 262 -24.45 10.64 -2.42
C GLN A 262 -25.24 9.97 -1.28
N THR A 263 -24.56 9.35 -0.31
CA THR A 263 -25.23 8.73 0.85
C THR A 263 -26.07 9.74 1.64
N THR A 264 -25.56 10.95 1.89
CA THR A 264 -26.31 12.02 2.57
C THR A 264 -27.56 12.45 1.79
N ARG A 265 -27.49 12.48 0.46
CA ARG A 265 -28.64 12.83 -0.38
C ARG A 265 -29.73 11.75 -0.39
N VAL A 266 -29.34 10.48 -0.41
CA VAL A 266 -30.30 9.36 -0.37
C VAL A 266 -30.99 9.28 1.00
N GLY A 267 -30.25 9.46 2.10
CA GLY A 267 -30.79 9.41 3.47
C GLY A 267 -31.55 10.67 3.94
N GLY A 268 -31.46 11.79 3.20
CA GLY A 268 -32.15 13.04 3.50
C GLY A 268 -33.53 13.18 2.84
N THR A 269 -34.06 12.10 2.28
CA THR A 269 -35.42 12.07 1.71
C THR A 269 -36.36 11.43 2.73
N ILE A 270 -36.77 12.21 3.74
CA ILE A 270 -37.91 11.94 4.62
C ILE A 270 -38.77 13.20 4.65
#